data_AF-A0A1X2GJ05-F1
#
_entry.id   AF-A0A1X2GJ05-F1
#
_cell.length_a   1.000
_cell.length_b   1.000
_cell.length_c   1.000
_cell.angle_alpha   90.00
_cell.angle_beta   90.00
_cell.angle_gamma   90.00
#
_symmetry.space_group_name_H-M   'P 1'
#
loop_
_entity.id
_entity.type
_entity.pdbx_description
1 polymer ?
#
loop_
_entity_poly.entity_id
_entity_poly.type
_entity_poly.pdbx_seq_one_letter_code
_entity_poly.pdbx_strand_id
1 'polypeptide(L)'
;MAEPWSSIQLPTMQMIEFAMVRKIVAEKEAAQDYKGAVPFLSKLAQLVDNAMAPADDQQRVAHCLCQADCHFKLGYAFQRTGNYIQAEASLTMTMRLVEKLIKQQQATEASRQRLVATYDLLIECYHMMGKYHLERGMMDRKQKLQAAQLGQA
;
A
#
# COMPACT_ATOMS: atom_id res chain seq x y z
N MET A 1 10.00 3.28 -18.36
CA MET A 1 8.74 3.03 -17.63
C MET A 1 8.38 4.32 -16.91
N ALA A 2 7.20 4.89 -17.16
CA ALA A 2 6.77 6.09 -16.45
C ALA A 2 6.64 5.76 -14.95
N GLU A 3 7.17 6.60 -14.07
CA GLU A 3 7.06 6.38 -12.64
C GLU A 3 5.57 6.41 -12.21
N PRO A 4 5.12 5.54 -11.30
CA PRO A 4 3.71 5.47 -10.86
C PRO A 4 3.19 6.75 -10.19
N TRP A 5 4.07 7.74 -9.99
CA TRP A 5 3.82 9.01 -9.30
C TRP A 5 3.43 10.15 -10.25
N SER A 6 3.54 9.96 -11.58
CA SER A 6 3.20 11.00 -12.56
C SER A 6 1.70 11.34 -12.60
N SER A 7 0.85 10.50 -12.01
CA SER A 7 -0.59 10.72 -11.88
C SER A 7 -0.99 11.49 -10.63
N ILE A 8 -0.05 11.82 -9.73
CA ILE A 8 -0.35 12.61 -8.53
C ILE A 8 -0.50 14.08 -8.93
N GLN A 9 -1.67 14.65 -8.63
CA GLN A 9 -1.96 16.05 -8.83
C GLN A 9 -1.93 16.79 -7.50
N LEU A 10 -0.84 17.51 -7.24
CA LEU A 10 -0.66 18.35 -6.05
C LEU A 10 -0.36 19.81 -6.45
N PRO A 11 -0.71 20.79 -5.61
CA PRO A 11 -0.21 22.16 -5.74
C PRO A 11 1.32 22.22 -5.76
N THR A 12 1.90 23.24 -6.41
CA THR A 12 3.36 23.35 -6.65
C THR A 12 4.21 23.20 -5.37
N MET A 13 3.81 23.83 -4.27
CA MET A 13 4.51 23.71 -2.99
C MET A 13 4.51 22.26 -2.45
N GLN A 14 3.38 21.56 -2.59
CA GLN A 14 3.24 20.17 -2.15
C GLN A 14 3.96 19.20 -3.10
N MET A 15 4.13 19.54 -4.38
CA MET A 15 4.95 18.75 -5.31
C MET A 15 6.44 18.74 -4.92
N ILE A 16 6.98 19.88 -4.48
CA ILE A 16 8.36 19.97 -3.97
C ILE A 16 8.50 19.15 -2.69
N GLU A 17 7.56 19.33 -1.75
CA GLU A 17 7.52 18.54 -0.52
C GLU A 17 7.44 17.03 -0.81
N PHE A 18 6.58 16.63 -1.74
CA PHE A 18 6.42 15.25 -2.17
C PHE A 18 7.71 14.65 -2.72
N ALA A 19 8.40 15.36 -3.62
CA ALA A 19 9.67 14.92 -4.18
C ALA A 19 10.76 14.76 -3.10
N MET A 20 10.84 15.72 -2.17
CA MET A 20 11.78 15.67 -1.05
C MET A 20 11.50 14.49 -0.11
N VAL A 21 10.24 14.32 0.31
CA VAL A 21 9.82 13.23 1.19
C VAL A 21 10.10 11.88 0.55
N ARG A 22 9.83 11.71 -0.76
CA ARG A 22 10.17 10.48 -1.51
C ARG A 22 11.64 10.14 -1.44
N LYS A 23 12.52 11.12 -1.65
CA LYS A 23 13.97 10.91 -1.60
C LYS A 23 14.41 10.43 -0.22
N ILE A 24 13.91 11.07 0.84
CA ILE A 24 14.22 10.69 2.22
C ILE A 24 13.71 9.27 2.52
N VAL A 25 12.50 8.93 2.10
CA VAL A 25 11.97 7.56 2.25
C VAL A 25 12.89 6.54 1.58
N ALA A 26 13.33 6.80 0.35
CA ALA A 26 14.22 5.89 -0.37
C ALA A 26 15.57 5.71 0.34
N GLU A 27 16.17 6.80 0.85
CA GLU A 27 17.40 6.75 1.64
C GLU A 27 17.23 5.94 2.94
N LYS A 28 16.10 6.13 3.63
CA LYS A 28 15.77 5.40 4.87
C LYS A 28 15.47 3.93 4.64
N GLU A 29 14.75 3.61 3.57
CA GLU A 29 14.49 2.22 3.15
C GLU A 29 15.80 1.51 2.80
N ALA A 30 16.71 2.17 2.07
CA ALA A 30 18.03 1.62 1.74
C ALA A 30 18.90 1.37 2.98
N ALA A 31 18.79 2.24 3.99
CA ALA A 31 19.45 2.07 5.28
C ALA A 31 18.76 1.05 6.21
N GLN A 32 17.62 0.46 5.80
CA GLN A 32 16.73 -0.36 6.63
C GLN A 32 16.28 0.32 7.93
N ASP A 33 16.29 1.66 7.96
CA ASP A 33 15.84 2.49 9.09
C ASP A 33 14.33 2.68 9.02
N TYR A 34 13.58 1.59 9.25
CA TYR A 34 12.11 1.62 9.19
C TYR A 34 11.52 2.57 10.23
N LYS A 35 12.13 2.65 11.42
CA LYS A 35 11.70 3.56 12.49
C LYS A 35 11.84 5.02 12.07
N GLY A 36 12.97 5.38 11.46
CA GLY A 36 13.19 6.70 10.90
C GLY A 36 12.36 6.99 9.64
N ALA A 37 11.95 5.95 8.90
CA ALA A 37 11.11 6.09 7.70
C ALA A 37 9.64 6.39 8.03
N VAL A 38 9.08 5.88 9.14
CA VAL A 38 7.67 6.03 9.53
C VAL A 38 7.13 7.46 9.37
N PRO A 39 7.74 8.53 9.91
CA PRO A 39 7.19 9.88 9.76
C PRO A 39 7.13 10.35 8.30
N PHE A 40 8.12 10.00 7.49
CA PHE A 40 8.16 10.36 6.08
C PHE A 40 7.17 9.52 5.25
N LEU A 41 7.02 8.23 5.55
CA LEU A 41 6.00 7.36 4.95
C LEU A 41 4.58 7.82 5.29
N SER A 42 4.36 8.26 6.54
CA SER A 42 3.07 8.81 7.00
C SER A 42 2.74 10.09 6.25
N LYS A 43 3.72 10.98 6.11
CA LYS A 43 3.57 12.21 5.33
C LYS A 43 3.35 11.93 3.85
N LEU A 44 4.03 10.94 3.28
CA LEU A 44 3.85 10.52 1.89
C LEU A 44 2.43 10.02 1.66
N ALA A 45 1.93 9.11 2.52
CA ALA A 45 0.55 8.63 2.45
C ALA A 45 -0.46 9.78 2.56
N GLN A 46 -0.25 10.72 3.50
CA GLN A 46 -1.10 11.90 3.64
C GLN A 46 -1.12 12.78 2.38
N LEU A 47 0.04 13.03 1.76
CA LEU A 47 0.13 13.83 0.55
C LEU A 47 -0.63 13.15 -0.61
N VAL A 48 -0.48 11.84 -0.77
CA VAL A 48 -1.20 11.11 -1.83
C VAL A 48 -2.70 11.08 -1.53
N ASP A 49 -3.11 10.82 -0.29
CA ASP A 49 -4.53 10.76 0.08
C ASP A 49 -5.25 12.11 -0.08
N ASN A 50 -4.52 13.22 0.07
CA ASN A 50 -5.04 14.57 -0.11
C ASN A 50 -4.85 15.13 -1.52
N ALA A 51 -4.21 14.38 -2.43
CA ALA A 51 -4.03 14.84 -3.80
C ALA A 51 -5.38 14.95 -4.52
N MET A 52 -5.45 15.83 -5.51
CA MET A 52 -6.69 16.03 -6.25
C MET A 52 -7.07 14.74 -6.98
N ALA A 53 -8.37 14.41 -6.95
CA ALA A 53 -8.89 13.26 -7.66
C ALA A 53 -8.63 13.43 -9.17
N PRO A 54 -7.99 12.46 -9.83
CA PRO A 54 -7.72 12.58 -11.25
C PRO A 54 -9.03 12.62 -12.04
N ALA A 55 -9.05 13.40 -13.13
CA ALA A 55 -10.23 13.52 -13.98
C ALA A 55 -10.46 12.24 -14.79
N ASP A 56 -9.38 11.66 -15.32
CA ASP A 56 -9.35 10.51 -16.21
C ASP A 56 -9.27 9.17 -15.46
N ASP A 57 -9.95 8.15 -15.97
CA ASP A 57 -10.04 6.83 -15.33
C ASP A 57 -8.69 6.10 -15.24
N GLN A 58 -7.83 6.23 -16.25
CA GLN A 58 -6.49 5.64 -16.23
C GLN A 58 -5.62 6.33 -15.17
N GLN A 59 -5.73 7.65 -15.03
CA GLN A 59 -5.06 8.39 -13.96
C GLN A 59 -5.63 8.04 -12.57
N ARG A 60 -6.94 7.79 -12.44
CA ARG A 60 -7.56 7.32 -11.18
C ARG A 60 -7.02 5.96 -10.76
N VAL A 61 -6.85 5.03 -11.70
CA VAL A 61 -6.24 3.72 -11.41
C VAL A 61 -4.80 3.89 -10.95
N ALA A 62 -4.01 4.69 -11.66
CA ALA A 62 -2.62 4.97 -11.27
C ALA A 62 -2.52 5.62 -9.88
N HIS A 63 -3.40 6.58 -9.58
CA HIS A 63 -3.52 7.19 -8.26
C HIS A 63 -3.90 6.18 -7.18
N CYS A 64 -4.90 5.30 -7.42
CA CYS A 64 -5.26 4.24 -6.47
C CYS A 64 -4.09 3.28 -6.19
N LEU A 65 -3.34 2.88 -7.22
CA LEU A 65 -2.17 2.01 -7.08
C LEU A 65 -1.05 2.69 -6.29
N CYS A 66 -0.85 3.98 -6.51
CA CYS A 66 0.07 4.82 -5.78
C CYS A 66 -0.32 4.92 -4.29
N GLN A 67 -1.60 5.19 -3.98
CA GLN A 67 -2.11 5.18 -2.60
C GLN A 67 -1.87 3.82 -1.94
N ALA A 68 -2.19 2.72 -2.64
CA ALA A 68 -1.99 1.37 -2.14
C ALA A 68 -0.51 1.09 -1.82
N ASP A 69 0.42 1.58 -2.64
CA ASP A 69 1.87 1.46 -2.41
C ASP A 69 2.34 2.24 -1.17
N CYS A 70 1.90 3.49 -1.01
CA CYS A 70 2.25 4.30 0.16
C CYS A 70 1.76 3.65 1.46
N HIS A 71 0.50 3.22 1.49
CA HIS A 71 -0.07 2.53 2.65
C HIS A 71 0.57 1.17 2.90
N PHE A 72 1.02 0.46 1.85
CA PHE A 72 1.72 -0.81 2.00
C PHE A 72 3.06 -0.60 2.69
N LYS A 73 3.86 0.35 2.20
CA LYS A 73 5.17 0.68 2.76
C LYS A 73 5.06 1.19 4.19
N LEU A 74 4.08 2.05 4.47
CA LEU A 74 3.81 2.54 5.82
C LEU A 74 3.41 1.40 6.76
N GLY A 75 2.50 0.52 6.32
CA GLY A 75 2.08 -0.65 7.08
C GLY A 75 3.23 -1.62 7.36
N TYR A 76 4.08 -1.86 6.36
CA TYR A 76 5.31 -2.64 6.51
C TYR A 76 6.25 -2.02 7.54
N ALA A 77 6.54 -0.72 7.46
CA ALA A 77 7.41 -0.04 8.43
C ALA A 77 6.84 -0.09 9.87
N PHE A 78 5.52 0.06 10.04
CA PHE A 78 4.87 -0.12 11.34
C PHE A 78 5.01 -1.55 11.85
N GLN A 79 4.80 -2.56 11.01
CA GLN A 79 4.97 -3.96 11.40
C GLN A 79 6.41 -4.24 11.85
N ARG A 80 7.40 -3.77 11.08
CA ARG A 80 8.84 -3.94 11.40
C ARG A 80 9.27 -3.24 12.69
N THR A 81 8.47 -2.29 13.16
CA THR A 81 8.70 -1.55 14.42
C THR A 81 7.80 -2.03 15.58
N GLY A 82 7.04 -3.12 15.39
CA GLY A 82 6.15 -3.69 16.39
C GLY A 82 4.84 -2.92 16.61
N ASN A 83 4.55 -1.93 15.76
CA ASN A 83 3.35 -1.10 15.84
C ASN A 83 2.18 -1.77 15.08
N TYR A 84 1.74 -2.93 15.55
CA TYR A 84 0.80 -3.80 14.81
C TYR A 84 -0.57 -3.18 14.55
N ILE A 85 -1.06 -2.29 15.42
CA ILE A 85 -2.35 -1.61 15.25
C ILE A 85 -2.28 -0.62 14.08
N GLN A 86 -1.22 0.18 14.02
CA GLN A 86 -1.01 1.12 12.92
C GLN A 86 -0.69 0.38 11.61
N ALA A 87 0.04 -0.74 11.70
CA ALA A 87 0.28 -1.61 10.56
C ALA A 87 -1.04 -2.15 9.98
N GLU A 88 -1.94 -2.67 10.83
CA GLU A 88 -3.28 -3.13 10.43
C GLU A 88 -4.05 -2.05 9.69
N ALA A 89 -4.07 -0.82 10.23
CA ALA A 89 -4.81 0.29 9.62
C ALA A 89 -4.31 0.62 8.20
N SER A 90 -2.99 0.77 8.02
CA SER A 90 -2.39 1.06 6.72
C SER A 90 -2.54 -0.10 5.73
N LEU A 91 -2.24 -1.34 6.16
CA LEU A 91 -2.37 -2.52 5.29
C LEU A 91 -3.81 -2.79 4.86
N THR A 92 -4.78 -2.49 5.73
CA THR A 92 -6.21 -2.57 5.38
C THR A 92 -6.57 -1.60 4.26
N MET A 93 -5.96 -0.41 4.22
CA MET A 93 -6.18 0.54 3.14
C MET A 93 -5.64 0.02 1.81
N THR A 94 -4.40 -0.51 1.80
CA THR A 94 -3.82 -1.18 0.63
C THR A 94 -4.73 -2.30 0.13
N MET A 95 -5.17 -3.18 1.03
CA MET A 95 -6.06 -4.29 0.70
C MET A 95 -7.35 -3.80 0.02
N ARG A 96 -8.03 -2.82 0.63
CA ARG A 96 -9.29 -2.27 0.10
C ARG A 96 -9.14 -1.68 -1.30
N LEU A 97 -8.07 -0.91 -1.53
CA LEU A 97 -7.79 -0.28 -2.82
C LEU A 97 -7.55 -1.33 -3.91
N VAL A 98 -6.67 -2.31 -3.64
CA VAL A 98 -6.31 -3.30 -4.65
C VAL A 98 -7.48 -4.25 -4.94
N GLU A 99 -8.24 -4.66 -3.92
CA GLU A 99 -9.43 -5.49 -4.13
C GLU A 99 -10.51 -4.78 -4.95
N LYS A 100 -10.66 -3.47 -4.77
CA LYS A 100 -11.55 -2.66 -5.60
C LYS A 100 -11.10 -2.70 -7.07
N LEU A 101 -9.80 -2.54 -7.33
CA LEU A 101 -9.25 -2.62 -8.69
C LEU A 101 -9.42 -4.02 -9.29
N ILE A 102 -9.29 -5.09 -8.50
CA ILE A 102 -9.53 -6.46 -8.98
C ILE A 102 -11.00 -6.63 -9.41
N LYS A 103 -11.94 -6.16 -8.59
CA LYS A 103 -13.39 -6.19 -8.93
C LYS A 103 -13.70 -5.40 -10.20
N GLN A 104 -12.98 -4.31 -10.44
CA GLN A 104 -13.10 -3.48 -11.64
C GLN A 104 -12.31 -4.00 -12.84
N GLN A 105 -11.61 -5.15 -12.72
CA GLN A 105 -10.73 -5.71 -13.74
C GLN A 105 -9.59 -4.74 -14.17
N GLN A 106 -9.21 -3.83 -13.28
CA GLN A 106 -8.17 -2.82 -13.48
C GLN A 106 -6.89 -3.12 -12.68
N ALA A 107 -6.84 -4.25 -11.98
CA ALA A 107 -5.66 -4.66 -11.22
C ALA A 107 -4.59 -5.26 -12.14
N THR A 108 -3.35 -4.80 -11.95
CA THR A 108 -2.16 -5.36 -12.60
C THR A 108 -1.66 -6.58 -11.83
N GLU A 109 -0.81 -7.40 -12.46
CA GLU A 109 -0.20 -8.53 -11.75
C GLU A 109 0.65 -8.07 -10.56
N ALA A 110 1.38 -6.95 -10.70
CA ALA A 110 2.14 -6.35 -9.61
C ALA A 110 1.25 -5.95 -8.42
N SER A 111 0.03 -5.43 -8.67
CA SER A 111 -0.88 -5.10 -7.57
C SER A 111 -1.47 -6.35 -6.92
N ARG A 112 -1.75 -7.41 -7.69
CA ARG A 112 -2.18 -8.72 -7.13
C ARG A 112 -1.11 -9.34 -6.24
N GLN A 113 0.15 -9.34 -6.67
CA GLN A 113 1.28 -9.80 -5.85
C GLN A 113 1.42 -8.97 -4.57
N ARG A 114 1.23 -7.65 -4.68
CA ARG A 114 1.21 -6.76 -3.52
C ARG A 114 0.06 -7.09 -2.56
N LEU A 115 -1.11 -7.43 -3.06
CA LEU A 115 -2.24 -7.86 -2.23
C LEU A 115 -1.93 -9.18 -1.50
N VAL A 116 -1.26 -10.13 -2.15
CA VAL A 116 -0.78 -11.35 -1.48
C VAL A 116 0.17 -11.01 -0.33
N ALA A 117 1.17 -10.15 -0.57
CA ALA A 117 2.09 -9.70 0.47
C ALA A 117 1.36 -8.92 1.59
N THR A 118 0.33 -8.15 1.24
CA THR A 118 -0.51 -7.43 2.22
C THR A 118 -1.27 -8.40 3.12
N TYR A 119 -1.81 -9.50 2.56
CA TYR A 119 -2.44 -10.53 3.39
C TYR A 119 -1.44 -11.19 4.33
N ASP A 120 -0.21 -11.49 3.88
CA ASP A 120 0.82 -12.08 4.74
C ASP A 120 1.16 -11.18 5.93
N LEU A 121 1.35 -9.89 5.69
CA LEU A 121 1.61 -8.92 6.76
C LEU A 121 0.41 -8.76 7.71
N LEU A 122 -0.83 -8.79 7.18
CA LEU A 122 -2.03 -8.73 8.02
C LEU A 122 -2.20 -10.00 8.86
N ILE A 123 -1.92 -11.18 8.30
CA ILE A 123 -1.91 -12.47 9.02
C ILE A 123 -0.96 -12.37 10.21
N GLU A 124 0.28 -11.92 9.98
CA GLU A 124 1.27 -11.76 11.03
C GLU A 124 0.84 -10.72 12.08
N CYS A 125 0.32 -9.56 11.65
CA CYS A 125 -0.20 -8.55 12.57
C CYS A 125 -1.35 -9.11 13.43
N TYR A 126 -2.28 -9.86 12.84
CA TYR A 126 -3.40 -10.46 13.55
C TYR A 126 -2.96 -11.54 14.53
N HIS A 127 -1.99 -12.36 14.15
CA HIS A 127 -1.37 -13.34 15.02
C HIS A 127 -0.76 -12.66 16.26
N MET A 128 0.07 -11.63 16.05
CA MET A 128 0.74 -10.88 17.13
C MET A 128 -0.24 -10.14 18.05
N MET A 129 -1.42 -9.77 17.55
CA MET A 129 -2.49 -9.16 18.34
C MET A 129 -3.46 -10.18 18.97
N GLY A 130 -3.29 -11.49 18.74
CA GLY A 130 -4.21 -12.54 19.20
C GLY A 130 -5.58 -12.53 18.50
N LYS A 131 -5.71 -11.87 17.35
CA LYS A 131 -6.96 -11.75 16.57
C LYS A 131 -7.10 -12.91 15.56
N TYR A 132 -7.03 -14.16 16.04
CA TYR A 132 -6.95 -15.37 15.19
C TYR A 132 -8.11 -15.56 14.20
N HIS A 133 -9.30 -15.05 14.51
CA HIS A 133 -10.44 -15.11 13.59
C HIS A 133 -10.23 -14.23 12.35
N LEU A 134 -9.57 -13.08 12.50
CA LEU A 134 -9.21 -12.20 11.37
C LEU A 134 -8.03 -12.79 10.58
N GLU A 135 -7.06 -13.39 11.28
CA GLU A 135 -5.95 -14.13 10.67
C GLU A 135 -6.46 -15.19 9.69
N ARG A 136 -7.37 -16.06 10.16
CA ARG A 136 -8.01 -17.09 9.31
C ARG A 136 -8.75 -16.48 8.12
N GLY A 137 -9.47 -15.39 8.35
CA GLY A 137 -10.15 -14.66 7.29
C GLY A 137 -9.19 -14.15 6.21
N MET A 138 -7.98 -13.71 6.57
CA MET A 138 -6.97 -13.28 5.59
C MET A 138 -6.35 -14.46 4.85
N MET A 139 -6.10 -15.59 5.53
CA MET A 139 -5.62 -16.82 4.89
C MET A 139 -6.58 -17.31 3.81
N ASP A 140 -7.87 -17.37 4.11
CA ASP A 140 -8.91 -17.79 3.17
C ASP A 140 -8.96 -16.87 1.93
N ARG A 141 -8.83 -15.55 2.13
CA ARG A 141 -8.82 -14.56 1.05
C ARG A 141 -7.57 -14.70 0.17
N LYS A 142 -6.40 -14.88 0.80
CA LYS A 142 -5.14 -15.14 0.07
C LYS A 142 -5.25 -16.39 -0.79
N GLN A 143 -5.75 -17.49 -0.23
CA GLN A 143 -5.90 -18.75 -0.96
C GLN A 143 -6.85 -18.61 -2.16
N LYS A 144 -7.99 -17.92 -1.98
CA LYS A 144 -8.94 -17.64 -3.08
C LYS A 144 -8.31 -16.82 -4.20
N LEU A 145 -7.52 -15.80 -3.86
CA LEU A 145 -6.83 -14.97 -4.84
C LEU A 145 -5.80 -15.79 -5.64
N GLN A 146 -4.99 -16.60 -4.96
CA GLN A 146 -3.97 -17.45 -5.60
C GLN A 146 -4.59 -18.53 -6.49
N ALA A 147 -5.67 -19.17 -6.04
CA ALA A 147 -6.41 -20.12 -6.86
C ALA A 147 -6.98 -19.46 -8.14
N ALA A 148 -7.49 -18.23 -8.02
CA ALA A 148 -7.99 -17.48 -9.17
C ALA A 148 -6.87 -17.07 -10.15
N GLN A 149 -5.63 -16.85 -9.68
CA GLN A 149 -4.47 -16.57 -10.54
C GLN A 149 -4.01 -17.83 -11.30
N LEU A 150 -3.98 -19.00 -10.64
CA LEU A 150 -3.56 -20.26 -11.24
C LEU A 150 -4.56 -20.80 -12.29
N GLY A 151 -5.86 -20.51 -12.13
CA GLY A 151 -6.88 -20.89 -13.12
C GLY A 151 -6.98 -19.98 -14.35
N GLN A 152 -6.16 -18.92 -14.42
CA GLN A 152 -6.10 -17.97 -15.54
C GLN A 152 -4.83 -18.13 -16.41
N ALA A 153 -3.98 -19.12 -16.09
CA ALA A 153 -2.79 -19.50 -16.86
C ALA A 153 -3.09 -20.69 -17.79
#